data_AF-A0A7W2RWL6-F1
#
_entry.id   AF-A0A7W2RWL6-F1
#
_cell.length_a   1.000
_cell.length_b   1.000
_cell.length_c   1.000
_cell.angle_alpha   90.00
_cell.angle_beta   90.00
_cell.angle_gamma   90.00
#
_symmetry.space_group_name_H-M   'P 1'
#
loop_
_entity.id
_entity.type
_entity.pdbx_description
1 polymer ?
#
loop_
_entity_poly.entity_id
_entity_poly.type
_entity_poly.pdbx_seq_one_letter_code
_entity_poly.pdbx_strand_id
1 'polypeptide(L)'
;MQNRRQFTRILFSIPAELAIEQQVFNVNIHDISLKGASLFAETKGLFLEKKLGLLSLKLDDFGTKIVMKVTVAHQESHEIGVQCKGIDIDSVSLLRRLIELNLADDKQFNKELSQLTRP
;
A
#
# COMPACT_ATOMS: atom_id res chain seq x y z
N MET A 1 -20.57 11.70 5.98
CA MET A 1 -19.88 11.07 4.83
C MET A 1 -19.68 9.60 5.17
N GLN A 2 -20.30 8.67 4.43
CA GLN A 2 -20.13 7.23 4.67
C GLN A 2 -18.72 6.80 4.28
N ASN A 3 -18.01 6.14 5.19
CA ASN A 3 -16.71 5.53 4.92
C ASN A 3 -16.90 4.40 3.89
N ARG A 4 -16.54 4.66 2.63
CA ARG A 4 -16.64 3.71 1.50
C ARG A 4 -15.48 2.70 1.46
N ARG A 5 -14.54 2.77 2.42
CA ARG A 5 -13.39 1.87 2.46
C ARG A 5 -13.84 0.48 2.88
N GLN A 6 -13.60 -0.50 2.02
CA GLN A 6 -13.98 -1.90 2.27
C GLN A 6 -12.96 -2.65 3.13
N PHE A 7 -11.69 -2.26 3.04
CA PHE A 7 -10.57 -2.89 3.72
C PHE A 7 -10.03 -1.99 4.84
N THR A 8 -9.67 -2.61 5.95
CA THR A 8 -9.03 -1.96 7.09
C THR A 8 -7.65 -1.47 6.69
N ARG A 9 -7.32 -0.25 7.11
CA ARG A 9 -5.99 0.34 6.94
C ARG A 9 -5.33 0.36 8.32
N ILE A 10 -4.13 -0.17 8.41
CA ILE A 10 -3.30 -0.08 9.61
C ILE A 10 -2.34 1.09 9.44
N LEU A 11 -2.10 1.83 10.52
CA LEU A 11 -1.02 2.82 10.54
C LEU A 11 0.30 2.07 10.48
N PHE A 12 1.15 2.40 9.52
CA PHE A 12 2.40 1.70 9.31
C PHE A 12 3.45 2.64 8.72
N SER A 13 4.10 3.37 9.62
CA SER A 13 5.02 4.46 9.27
C SER A 13 6.43 3.95 8.99
N ILE A 14 6.72 3.61 7.73
CA ILE A 14 8.05 3.20 7.29
C ILE A 14 8.46 3.86 5.96
N PRO A 15 9.76 4.03 5.69
CA PRO A 15 10.24 4.45 4.39
C PRO A 15 9.96 3.39 3.31
N ALA A 16 9.69 3.86 2.10
CA ALA A 16 9.43 3.04 0.92
C ALA A 16 9.89 3.76 -0.36
N GLU A 17 9.88 3.04 -1.46
CA GLU A 17 10.18 3.56 -2.79
C GLU A 17 8.96 3.37 -3.70
N LEU A 18 8.53 4.45 -4.34
CA LEU A 18 7.52 4.44 -5.39
C LEU A 18 8.19 4.71 -6.73
N ALA A 19 8.24 3.72 -7.60
CA ALA A 19 8.74 3.87 -8.97
C ALA A 19 7.56 4.08 -9.93
N ILE A 20 7.57 5.19 -10.68
CA ILE A 20 6.58 5.50 -11.72
C ILE A 20 7.34 5.93 -12.97
N GLU A 21 7.07 5.27 -14.10
CA GLU A 21 7.77 5.51 -15.37
C GLU A 21 9.30 5.39 -15.21
N GLN A 22 10.05 6.49 -15.39
CA GLN A 22 11.52 6.55 -15.28
C GLN A 22 11.97 7.25 -14.00
N GLN A 23 11.07 7.46 -13.04
CA GLN A 23 11.33 8.21 -11.81
C GLN A 23 11.10 7.33 -10.59
N VAL A 24 11.94 7.53 -9.58
CA VAL A 24 11.84 6.88 -8.28
C VAL A 24 11.67 7.95 -7.22
N PHE A 25 10.62 7.81 -6.43
CA PHE A 25 10.29 8.68 -5.32
C PHE A 25 10.58 7.96 -4.01
N ASN A 26 11.38 8.59 -3.16
CA ASN A 26 11.46 8.19 -1.75
C ASN A 26 10.20 8.70 -1.07
N VAL A 27 9.44 7.77 -0.49
CA VAL A 27 8.15 8.06 0.15
C VAL A 27 8.14 7.48 1.56
N ASN A 28 7.24 7.97 2.39
CA ASN A 28 6.91 7.31 3.65
C ASN A 28 5.52 6.72 3.55
N ILE A 29 5.35 5.45 3.93
CA ILE A 29 4.02 4.89 4.11
C ILE A 29 3.40 5.56 5.33
N HIS A 30 2.16 5.99 5.22
CA HIS A 30 1.35 6.48 6.34
C HIS A 30 0.45 5.36 6.87
N ASP A 31 -0.27 4.72 5.96
CA ASP A 31 -1.11 3.57 6.25
C ASP A 31 -1.04 2.55 5.11
N ILE A 32 -1.39 1.30 5.42
CA ILE A 32 -1.41 0.20 4.45
C ILE A 32 -2.60 -0.72 4.69
N SER A 33 -3.09 -1.32 3.60
CA SER A 33 -4.15 -2.32 3.56
C SER A 33 -3.85 -3.39 2.52
N LEU A 34 -4.65 -4.45 2.46
CA LEU A 34 -4.50 -5.50 1.44
C LEU A 34 -4.74 -4.99 0.01
N LYS A 35 -5.35 -3.80 -0.17
CA LYS A 35 -5.68 -3.23 -1.48
C LYS A 35 -4.91 -1.97 -1.83
N GLY A 36 -3.98 -1.51 -1.00
CA GLY A 36 -3.23 -0.29 -1.28
C GLY A 36 -2.67 0.38 -0.03
N ALA A 37 -2.09 1.56 -0.22
CA ALA A 37 -1.40 2.32 0.83
C ALA A 37 -1.66 3.83 0.66
N SER A 38 -1.48 4.59 1.73
CA SER A 38 -1.35 6.05 1.68
C SER A 38 0.11 6.40 1.94
N LEU A 39 0.65 7.30 1.13
CA LEU A 39 2.07 7.64 1.10
C LEU A 39 2.22 9.14 1.28
N PHE A 40 3.26 9.56 2.00
CA PHE A 40 3.73 10.94 2.00
C PHE A 40 4.95 11.09 1.10
N ALA A 41 4.89 12.04 0.17
CA ALA A 41 5.99 12.32 -0.76
C ALA A 41 5.93 13.75 -1.29
N GLU A 42 7.11 14.31 -1.55
CA GLU A 42 7.21 15.54 -2.33
C GLU A 42 7.26 15.19 -3.83
N THR A 43 6.16 15.45 -4.53
CA THR A 43 6.02 15.12 -5.96
C THR A 43 6.66 16.16 -6.89
N LYS A 44 7.25 17.23 -6.34
CA LYS A 44 7.90 18.34 -7.08
C LYS A 44 7.03 18.91 -8.22
N GLY A 45 5.71 18.94 -8.03
CA GLY A 45 4.75 19.44 -9.01
C GLY A 45 4.39 18.47 -10.15
N LEU A 46 4.83 17.21 -10.07
CA LEU A 46 4.46 16.19 -11.05
C LEU A 46 3.05 15.69 -10.80
N PHE A 47 2.29 15.47 -11.89
CA PHE A 47 0.98 14.85 -11.83
C PHE A 47 1.11 13.33 -12.03
N LEU A 48 0.81 12.57 -10.97
CA LEU A 48 1.00 11.12 -10.93
C LEU A 48 -0.31 10.33 -10.95
N GLU A 49 -1.48 10.98 -10.80
CA GLU A 49 -2.76 10.28 -10.78
C GLU A 49 -2.97 9.39 -12.01
N LYS A 50 -3.59 8.23 -11.78
CA LYS A 50 -3.87 7.19 -12.77
C LYS A 50 -2.63 6.53 -13.39
N LYS A 51 -1.41 6.98 -13.05
CA LYS A 51 -0.18 6.32 -13.49
C LYS A 51 0.02 5.00 -12.76
N LEU A 52 0.59 4.03 -13.48
CA LEU A 52 1.03 2.75 -12.94
C LEU A 52 2.43 2.88 -12.37
N GLY A 53 2.69 2.15 -11.30
CA GLY A 53 4.00 2.11 -10.65
C GLY A 53 4.26 0.83 -9.87
N LEU A 54 5.41 0.79 -9.22
CA LEU A 54 5.82 -0.23 -8.28
C LEU A 54 6.09 0.42 -6.93
N LEU A 55 5.36 -0.01 -5.91
CA LEU A 55 5.64 0.35 -4.52
C LEU A 55 6.48 -0.76 -3.89
N SER A 56 7.60 -0.39 -3.29
CA SER A 56 8.55 -1.30 -2.64
C SER A 56 8.79 -0.83 -1.21
N LEU A 57 8.58 -1.71 -0.23
CA LEU A 57 8.88 -1.43 1.18
C LEU A 57 9.72 -2.56 1.77
N LYS A 58 10.75 -2.19 2.54
CA LYS A 58 11.61 -3.13 3.26
C LYS A 58 11.03 -3.37 4.65
N LEU A 59 10.96 -4.63 5.06
CA LEU A 59 10.46 -5.04 6.38
C LEU A 59 11.60 -5.26 7.38
N ASP A 60 12.80 -5.57 6.90
CA ASP A 60 13.99 -5.77 7.72
C ASP A 60 15.28 -5.44 6.94
N ASP A 61 16.41 -5.47 7.65
CA ASP A 61 17.74 -5.24 7.10
C ASP A 61 18.30 -6.45 6.33
N PHE A 62 17.64 -7.61 6.41
CA PHE A 62 18.06 -8.86 5.77
C PHE A 62 17.52 -9.02 4.35
N GLY A 63 16.77 -8.04 3.86
CA GLY A 63 16.30 -7.99 2.47
C GLY A 63 14.85 -8.43 2.28
N THR A 64 14.11 -8.71 3.36
CA THR A 64 12.68 -8.99 3.26
C THR A 64 11.95 -7.74 2.79
N LYS A 65 11.24 -7.85 1.67
CA LYS A 65 10.52 -6.73 1.06
C LYS A 65 9.15 -7.15 0.56
N ILE A 66 8.20 -6.21 0.61
CA ILE A 66 6.93 -6.31 -0.11
C ILE A 66 7.06 -5.43 -1.34
N VAL A 67 6.78 -6.01 -2.51
CA VAL A 67 6.73 -5.29 -3.78
C VAL A 67 5.35 -5.46 -4.39
N MET A 68 4.71 -4.36 -4.75
CA MET A 68 3.38 -4.38 -5.37
C MET A 68 3.27 -3.43 -6.55
N LYS A 69 2.63 -3.90 -7.62
CA LYS A 69 2.17 -3.05 -8.73
C LYS A 69 1.00 -2.22 -8.25
N VAL A 70 1.06 -0.92 -8.49
CA VAL A 70 0.04 0.03 -8.02
C VAL A 70 -0.42 0.96 -9.14
N THR A 71 -1.60 1.55 -8.96
CA THR A 71 -2.01 2.76 -9.65
C THR A 71 -2.18 3.87 -8.62
N VAL A 72 -1.74 5.09 -8.93
CA VAL A 72 -2.07 6.26 -8.13
C VAL A 72 -3.57 6.55 -8.27
N ALA A 73 -4.30 6.43 -7.16
CA ALA A 73 -5.74 6.62 -7.10
C ALA A 73 -6.14 8.09 -6.89
N HIS A 74 -5.33 8.83 -6.15
CA HIS A 74 -5.46 10.28 -5.95
C HIS A 74 -4.11 10.85 -5.52
N GLN A 75 -3.93 12.14 -5.76
CA GLN A 75 -2.78 12.90 -5.31
C GLN A 75 -3.23 14.26 -4.75
N GLU A 76 -2.87 14.52 -3.50
CA GLU A 76 -3.02 15.82 -2.85
C GLU A 76 -1.63 16.32 -2.44
N SER A 77 -1.49 17.59 -2.03
CA SER A 77 -0.21 18.32 -1.90
C SER A 77 1.02 17.48 -1.52
N HIS A 78 0.93 16.68 -0.45
CA HIS A 78 1.99 15.78 -0.03
C HIS A 78 1.52 14.32 0.14
N GLU A 79 0.25 14.02 -0.14
CA GLU A 79 -0.33 12.69 0.06
C GLU A 79 -0.62 12.02 -1.28
N ILE A 80 -0.20 10.77 -1.40
CA ILE A 80 -0.44 9.94 -2.58
C ILE A 80 -1.17 8.68 -2.11
N GLY A 81 -2.41 8.51 -2.56
CA GLY A 81 -3.14 7.26 -2.39
C GLY A 81 -2.83 6.32 -3.54
N VAL A 82 -2.38 5.11 -3.23
CA VAL A 82 -2.11 4.08 -4.24
C VAL A 82 -3.02 2.87 -4.05
N GLN A 83 -3.50 2.31 -5.16
CA GLN A 83 -4.28 1.08 -5.19
C GLN A 83 -3.43 -0.06 -5.75
N CYS A 84 -3.38 -1.19 -5.05
CA CYS A 84 -2.74 -2.42 -5.52
C CYS A 84 -3.48 -2.96 -6.75
N LYS A 85 -2.71 -3.20 -7.82
CA LYS A 85 -3.16 -3.81 -9.09
C LYS A 85 -2.60 -5.22 -9.29
N GLY A 86 -1.52 -5.56 -8.60
CA GLY A 86 -0.92 -6.87 -8.63
C GLY A 86 0.20 -6.98 -7.62
N ILE A 87 0.36 -8.16 -7.05
CA ILE A 87 1.34 -8.45 -6.02
C ILE A 87 1.73 -9.93 -6.18
N ASP A 88 3.01 -10.25 -6.04
CA ASP A 88 3.46 -11.63 -6.09
C ASP A 88 3.10 -12.39 -4.80
N ILE A 89 3.21 -13.71 -4.85
CA ILE A 89 2.77 -14.60 -3.77
C ILE A 89 3.57 -14.41 -2.47
N ASP A 90 4.86 -14.10 -2.58
CA ASP A 90 5.72 -13.89 -1.42
C ASP A 90 5.37 -12.56 -0.74
N SER A 91 5.26 -11.49 -1.53
CA SER A 91 4.88 -10.16 -1.09
C SER A 91 3.47 -10.13 -0.48
N VAL A 92 2.49 -10.83 -1.07
CA VAL A 92 1.13 -10.85 -0.51
C VAL A 92 1.07 -11.65 0.80
N SER A 93 1.89 -12.70 0.94
CA SER A 93 1.97 -13.47 2.17
C SER A 93 2.57 -12.64 3.31
N LEU A 94 3.62 -11.88 3.03
CA LEU A 94 4.21 -10.92 3.96
C LEU A 94 3.24 -9.80 4.34
N LEU A 95 2.57 -9.18 3.35
CA LEU A 95 1.57 -8.13 3.59
C LEU A 95 0.40 -8.64 4.43
N ARG A 96 -0.07 -9.85 4.14
CA ARG A 96 -1.12 -10.52 4.91
C ARG A 96 -0.69 -10.69 6.36
N ARG A 97 0.51 -11.20 6.62
CA ARG A 97 1.05 -11.37 7.98
C ARG A 97 1.24 -10.04 8.70
N LEU A 98 1.71 -9.01 7.99
CA LEU A 98 1.85 -7.66 8.50
C LEU A 98 0.51 -7.13 9.02
N ILE A 99 -0.54 -7.26 8.21
CA ILE A 99 -1.88 -6.79 8.58
C ILE A 99 -2.46 -7.60 9.72
N GLU A 100 -2.33 -8.93 9.68
CA GLU A 100 -2.76 -9.82 10.76
C GLU A 100 -2.14 -9.42 12.12
N LEU A 101 -0.82 -9.20 12.16
CA LEU A 101 -0.11 -8.84 13.38
C LEU A 101 -0.49 -7.47 13.95
N ASN A 102 -0.95 -6.56 13.10
CA ASN A 102 -1.39 -5.22 13.51
C ASN A 102 -2.89 -5.14 13.81
N LEU A 103 -3.67 -6.17 13.45
CA LEU A 103 -5.07 -6.29 13.82
C LEU A 103 -5.17 -7.02 15.16
N ALA A 104 -5.92 -6.44 16.10
CA ALA A 104 -6.11 -7.04 17.42
C ALA A 104 -7.16 -8.17 17.45
N ASP A 105 -7.84 -8.45 16.33
CA ASP A 105 -8.94 -9.40 16.24
C ASP A 105 -8.87 -10.26 14.96
N ASP A 106 -8.69 -11.57 15.13
CA ASP A 106 -8.67 -12.56 14.07
C ASP A 106 -9.98 -12.58 13.26
N LYS A 107 -11.12 -12.26 13.86
CA LYS A 107 -12.41 -12.19 13.13
C LYS A 107 -12.40 -11.04 12.14
N GLN A 108 -11.83 -9.89 12.52
CA GLN A 108 -11.69 -8.75 11.63
C GLN A 108 -10.77 -9.10 10.46
N PHE A 109 -9.65 -9.76 10.73
CA PHE A 109 -8.75 -10.20 9.67
C PHE A 109 -9.38 -11.21 8.70
N ASN A 110 -10.10 -12.22 9.21
CA ASN A 110 -10.80 -13.18 8.36
C ASN A 110 -11.86 -12.51 7.46
N LYS A 111 -12.51 -11.46 7.96
CA LYS A 111 -13.43 -10.64 7.15
C LYS A 111 -12.70 -9.95 5.99
N GLU A 112 -11.52 -9.37 6.24
CA GLU A 112 -10.69 -8.75 5.19
C GLU A 112 -10.36 -9.75 4.07
N LEU A 113 -9.96 -10.97 4.43
CA LEU A 113 -9.66 -12.03 3.46
C LEU A 113 -10.88 -12.41 2.62
N SER A 114 -12.05 -12.52 3.25
CA SER A 114 -13.29 -12.84 2.54
C SER A 114 -13.72 -11.77 1.53
N GLN A 115 -13.23 -10.53 1.68
CA GLN A 115 -13.52 -9.43 0.76
C GLN A 115 -12.57 -9.43 -0.44
N LEU A 116 -11.40 -10.09 -0.37
CA LEU A 116 -10.47 -10.19 -1.50
C LEU A 116 -11.03 -11.00 -2.67
N THR A 117 -11.87 -11.99 -2.38
CA THR A 117 -12.47 -12.90 -3.36
C THR A 117 -13.83 -12.41 -3.87
N ARG A 118 -14.30 -11.24 -3.42
CA ARG A 118 -15.55 -10.66 -3.92
C ARG A 118 -15.28 -9.95 -5.25
N PRO A 119 -16.09 -10.22 -6.29
CA PRO A 119 -15.92 -9.63 -7.61
C PRO A 119 -16.12 -8.11 -7.62
#